data_AF-A0A410DSR4-F1
#
_entry.id   AF-A0A410DSR4-F1
#
_cell.length_a   1.000
_cell.length_b   1.000
_cell.length_c   1.000
_cell.angle_alpha   90.00
_cell.angle_beta   90.00
_cell.angle_gamma   90.00
#
_symmetry.space_group_name_H-M   'P 1'
#
loop_
_entity.id
_entity.type
_entity.pdbx_description
1 polymer ?
#
loop_
_entity_poly.entity_id
_entity_poly.type
_entity_poly.pdbx_seq_one_letter_code
_entity_poly.pdbx_strand_id
1 'polypeptide(L)'
;MTRELEDYSDNVDLKNITAVKDYKLNLRRETQHFIIDYTEFDQPCIDKVSDVLENNYARITTNFKQQLEEKLIIELHPDHKQLHVALGFPDAPDWVRGGLGVGKIAIASPLNPPPGSEFHNVLNTAVHEFVHIIVNRINENTPRWLNEGIAGYEAKDNNENWIIQTVKSGLLNNTVPTFSELDTGDDFETFFNRDGYQYSYTIVEAIVKLFDYEKLCNFIKSPNSFVDSFGLTEAELQNKWIDYIRKNYC
;
A
#
# COMPACT_ATOMS: atom_id res chain seq x y z
N MET A 1 59.39 34.22 -31.83
CA MET A 1 59.40 33.74 -30.43
C MET A 1 58.12 32.91 -30.25
N THR A 2 57.95 31.75 -30.90
CA THR A 2 58.45 30.38 -30.61
C THR A 2 58.25 29.87 -29.18
N ARG A 3 57.44 28.80 -29.09
CA ARG A 3 57.27 27.72 -28.10
C ARG A 3 56.50 28.04 -26.80
N GLU A 4 55.33 27.46 -26.52
CA GLU A 4 54.90 26.05 -26.25
C GLU A 4 55.30 25.47 -24.87
N LEU A 5 54.25 24.98 -24.18
CA LEU A 5 54.16 24.04 -23.03
C LEU A 5 54.55 24.65 -21.66
N GLU A 6 53.80 24.47 -20.56
CA GLU A 6 53.27 23.21 -20.03
C GLU A 6 51.91 23.33 -19.31
N ASP A 7 51.22 22.20 -19.40
CA ASP A 7 50.01 21.73 -18.75
C ASP A 7 50.22 21.48 -17.24
N TYR A 8 49.25 21.84 -16.41
CA TYR A 8 49.01 21.20 -15.11
C TYR A 8 47.52 21.34 -14.77
N SER A 9 46.72 20.53 -15.44
CA SER A 9 45.50 19.95 -14.91
C SER A 9 45.82 19.13 -13.65
N ASP A 10 45.28 19.53 -12.49
CA ASP A 10 45.02 18.71 -11.29
C ASP A 10 44.37 19.67 -10.26
N ASN A 11 43.33 19.37 -9.49
CA ASN A 11 42.50 18.19 -9.36
C ASN A 11 41.26 18.62 -8.54
N VAL A 12 40.10 18.16 -9.01
CA VAL A 12 39.03 17.54 -8.22
C VAL A 12 38.24 18.40 -7.25
N ASP A 13 36.98 18.59 -7.65
CA ASP A 13 35.75 18.64 -6.86
C ASP A 13 35.84 17.99 -5.47
N LEU A 14 36.44 18.72 -4.52
CA LEU A 14 36.35 18.47 -3.09
C LEU A 14 35.07 19.13 -2.57
N LYS A 15 33.90 18.57 -2.89
CA LYS A 15 32.67 18.79 -2.09
C LYS A 15 31.46 17.88 -2.32
N ASN A 16 31.56 16.82 -3.13
CA ASN A 16 30.51 15.79 -3.22
C ASN A 16 31.01 14.39 -2.81
N ILE A 17 31.77 14.33 -1.71
CA ILE A 17 31.99 13.08 -0.96
C ILE A 17 31.17 13.17 0.32
N THR A 18 29.85 13.32 0.18
CA THR A 18 28.91 12.93 1.22
C THR A 18 28.77 11.42 1.09
N ALA A 19 29.43 10.72 2.00
CA ALA A 19 29.45 9.26 2.08
C ALA A 19 28.07 8.65 1.77
N VAL A 20 27.99 7.90 0.67
CA VAL A 20 27.11 6.72 0.61
C VAL A 20 27.67 5.78 1.67
N LYS A 21 27.27 6.00 2.93
CA LYS A 21 27.49 5.01 3.99
C LYS A 21 26.76 3.75 3.56
N ASP A 22 27.38 2.60 3.79
CA ASP A 22 26.89 1.25 3.53
C ASP A 22 25.45 1.03 4.03
N TYR A 23 24.46 1.46 3.26
CA TYR A 23 23.07 1.19 3.58
C TYR A 23 22.81 -0.29 3.31
N LYS A 24 22.60 -1.03 4.40
CA LYS A 24 22.33 -2.46 4.35
C LYS A 24 21.36 -2.82 5.44
N LEU A 25 20.32 -3.55 5.06
CA LEU A 25 19.46 -4.28 6.00
C LEU A 25 20.30 -5.44 6.57
N ASN A 26 20.94 -5.20 7.71
CA ASN A 26 21.97 -6.07 8.29
C ASN A 26 21.43 -6.99 9.37
N LEU A 27 20.18 -6.79 9.81
CA LEU A 27 19.50 -7.61 10.79
C LEU A 27 18.30 -8.32 10.14
N ARG A 28 17.96 -9.48 10.70
CA ARG A 28 16.86 -10.33 10.24
C ARG A 28 16.05 -10.85 11.40
N ARG A 29 14.72 -10.76 11.29
CA ARG A 29 13.75 -11.37 12.20
C ARG A 29 12.91 -12.36 11.42
N GLU A 30 12.92 -13.62 11.83
CA GLU A 30 12.07 -14.64 11.25
C GLU A 30 10.92 -14.99 12.18
N THR A 31 9.72 -15.14 11.60
CA THR A 31 8.52 -15.62 12.27
C THR A 31 7.99 -16.88 11.58
N GLN A 32 6.75 -17.27 11.85
CA GLN A 32 6.14 -18.44 11.22
C GLN A 32 5.95 -18.22 9.72
N HIS A 33 5.43 -17.06 9.32
CA HIS A 33 5.03 -16.77 7.94
C HIS A 33 5.86 -15.68 7.26
N PHE A 34 6.75 -14.99 7.99
CA PHE A 34 7.44 -13.81 7.50
C PHE A 34 8.94 -13.84 7.82
N ILE A 35 9.72 -13.16 6.97
CA ILE A 35 11.13 -12.83 7.18
C ILE A 35 11.24 -11.32 7.02
N ILE A 36 11.69 -10.62 8.07
CA ILE A 36 11.81 -9.16 8.08
C ILE A 36 13.29 -8.81 8.11
N ASP A 37 13.77 -8.16 7.07
CA ASP A 37 15.12 -7.61 6.96
C ASP A 37 15.08 -6.11 7.30
N TYR A 38 15.95 -5.68 8.22
CA TYR A 38 15.89 -4.34 8.81
C TYR A 38 17.28 -3.86 9.27
N THR A 39 17.36 -2.62 9.77
CA THR A 39 18.60 -2.03 10.30
C THR A 39 18.60 -1.95 11.83
N GLU A 40 19.74 -1.71 12.47
CA GLU A 40 19.79 -1.48 13.92
C GLU A 40 18.84 -0.37 14.42
N PHE A 41 18.54 0.62 13.57
CA PHE A 41 17.58 1.69 13.89
C PHE A 41 16.18 1.15 14.17
N ASP A 42 15.76 0.08 13.48
CA ASP A 42 14.39 -0.46 13.56
C ASP A 42 14.21 -1.45 14.70
N GLN A 43 15.30 -1.87 15.36
CA GLN A 43 15.29 -2.84 16.45
C GLN A 43 14.24 -2.55 17.54
N PRO A 44 13.95 -1.29 17.94
CA PRO A 44 12.92 -0.99 18.93
C PRO A 44 11.47 -1.27 18.47
N CYS A 45 11.21 -1.40 17.17
CA CYS A 45 9.87 -1.61 16.62
C CYS A 45 9.66 -2.99 15.97
N ILE A 46 10.71 -3.78 15.78
CA ILE A 46 10.64 -5.03 15.00
C ILE A 46 9.66 -6.07 15.57
N ASP A 47 9.52 -6.16 16.89
CA ASP A 47 8.54 -7.05 17.52
C ASP A 47 7.11 -6.61 17.17
N LYS A 48 6.82 -5.30 17.16
CA LYS A 48 5.50 -4.77 16.77
C LYS A 48 5.18 -5.02 15.30
N VAL A 49 6.17 -4.90 14.40
CA VAL A 49 6.02 -5.22 12.97
C VAL A 49 5.74 -6.71 12.79
N SER A 50 6.49 -7.56 13.49
CA SER A 50 6.29 -9.03 13.47
C SER A 50 4.90 -9.41 13.97
N ASP A 51 4.50 -8.85 15.12
CA ASP A 51 3.23 -9.14 15.77
C ASP A 51 2.04 -8.71 14.91
N VAL A 52 2.08 -7.51 14.29
CA VAL A 52 0.94 -7.03 13.49
C VAL A 52 0.73 -7.90 12.24
N LEU A 53 1.80 -8.38 11.62
CA LEU A 53 1.73 -9.30 10.48
C LEU A 53 1.17 -10.66 10.89
N GLU A 54 1.72 -11.27 11.94
CA GLU A 54 1.30 -12.61 12.40
C GLU A 54 -0.13 -12.61 12.95
N ASN A 55 -0.51 -11.58 13.71
CA ASN A 55 -1.87 -11.45 14.25
C ASN A 55 -2.94 -11.30 13.15
N ASN A 56 -2.56 -10.81 11.97
CA ASN A 56 -3.47 -10.65 10.84
C ASN A 56 -3.43 -11.83 9.85
N TYR A 57 -2.39 -12.65 9.87
CA TYR A 57 -2.18 -13.73 8.91
C TYR A 57 -3.39 -14.66 8.80
N ALA A 58 -3.82 -15.25 9.91
CA ALA A 58 -4.90 -16.25 9.92
C ALA A 58 -6.23 -15.66 9.42
N ARG A 59 -6.55 -14.42 9.82
CA ARG A 59 -7.77 -13.72 9.40
C ARG A 59 -7.77 -13.49 7.90
N ILE A 60 -6.70 -12.90 7.36
CA ILE A 60 -6.59 -12.56 5.93
C ILE A 60 -6.62 -13.85 5.09
N THR A 61 -5.76 -14.81 5.40
CA THR A 61 -5.67 -16.06 4.62
C THR A 61 -6.98 -16.87 4.64
N THR A 62 -7.69 -16.87 5.76
CA THR A 62 -9.01 -17.51 5.87
C THR A 62 -10.07 -16.78 5.05
N ASN A 63 -10.13 -15.44 5.15
CA ASN A 63 -11.09 -14.61 4.43
C ASN A 63 -10.97 -14.79 2.91
N PHE A 64 -9.74 -14.84 2.40
CA PHE A 64 -9.45 -14.94 0.96
C PHE A 64 -9.24 -16.37 0.46
N LYS A 65 -9.24 -17.36 1.37
CA LYS A 65 -9.00 -18.79 1.06
C LYS A 65 -7.70 -19.01 0.29
N GLN A 66 -6.66 -18.26 0.66
CA GLN A 66 -5.32 -18.28 0.06
C GLN A 66 -4.28 -18.31 1.17
N GLN A 67 -3.14 -18.96 0.93
CA GLN A 67 -2.04 -19.05 1.89
C GLN A 67 -0.72 -18.67 1.24
N LEU A 68 0.27 -18.32 2.06
CA LEU A 68 1.64 -18.23 1.61
C LEU A 68 2.23 -19.64 1.44
N GLU A 69 2.84 -19.91 0.28
CA GLU A 69 3.57 -21.16 0.03
C GLU A 69 4.93 -21.18 0.72
N GLU A 70 5.56 -20.01 0.82
CA GLU A 70 6.82 -19.77 1.49
C GLU A 70 6.75 -18.51 2.35
N LYS A 71 7.70 -18.34 3.28
CA LYS A 71 7.72 -17.13 4.11
C LYS A 71 7.91 -15.90 3.24
N LEU A 72 7.07 -14.89 3.44
CA LEU A 72 7.14 -13.64 2.70
C LEU A 72 8.25 -12.76 3.26
N ILE A 73 9.10 -12.24 2.38
CA ILE A 73 10.18 -11.32 2.74
C ILE A 73 9.63 -9.89 2.80
N ILE A 74 9.89 -9.21 3.90
CA ILE A 74 9.62 -7.80 4.12
C ILE A 74 10.94 -7.09 4.37
N GLU A 75 11.17 -5.98 3.68
CA GLU A 75 12.28 -5.08 3.92
C GLU A 75 11.77 -3.81 4.60
N LEU A 76 12.38 -3.47 5.73
CA LEU A 76 12.05 -2.28 6.51
C LEU A 76 13.11 -1.20 6.30
N HIS A 77 12.71 -0.07 5.71
CA HIS A 77 13.62 0.99 5.29
C HIS A 77 13.42 2.26 6.13
N PRO A 78 14.36 2.63 7.02
CA PRO A 78 14.28 3.90 7.75
C PRO A 78 14.62 5.11 6.90
N ASP A 79 15.33 4.94 5.79
CA ASP A 79 15.61 6.01 4.83
C ASP A 79 14.60 5.96 3.67
N HIS A 80 13.82 7.03 3.48
CA HIS A 80 12.77 7.07 2.45
C HIS A 80 13.33 6.99 1.03
N LYS A 81 14.53 7.50 0.76
CA LYS A 81 15.17 7.35 -0.55
C LYS A 81 15.56 5.90 -0.81
N GLN A 82 16.02 5.19 0.21
CA GLN A 82 16.33 3.76 0.09
C GLN A 82 15.07 2.92 -0.08
N LEU A 83 13.97 3.28 0.58
CA LEU A 83 12.65 2.70 0.31
C LEU A 83 12.28 2.87 -1.18
N HIS A 84 12.36 4.10 -1.70
CA HIS A 84 12.02 4.40 -3.09
C HIS A 84 12.86 3.59 -4.08
N VAL A 85 14.17 3.46 -3.81
CA VAL A 85 15.07 2.59 -4.58
C VAL A 85 14.67 1.12 -4.49
N ALA A 86 14.32 0.62 -3.29
CA ALA A 86 13.91 -0.76 -3.08
C ALA A 86 12.58 -1.11 -3.79
N LEU A 87 11.71 -0.11 -3.96
CA LEU A 87 10.47 -0.21 -4.75
C LEU A 87 10.71 -0.10 -6.27
N GLY A 88 11.93 0.23 -6.71
CA GLY A 88 12.25 0.45 -8.12
C GLY A 88 11.76 1.79 -8.67
N PHE A 89 11.32 2.71 -7.80
CA PHE A 89 10.82 4.04 -8.16
C PHE A 89 11.57 5.11 -7.35
N PRO A 90 12.84 5.45 -7.71
CA PRO A 90 13.67 6.38 -6.92
C PRO A 90 13.06 7.78 -6.73
N ASP A 91 12.24 8.22 -7.68
CA ASP A 91 11.56 9.53 -7.67
C ASP A 91 10.10 9.42 -7.19
N ALA A 92 9.75 8.35 -6.46
CA ALA A 92 8.43 8.21 -5.86
C ALA A 92 8.11 9.40 -4.93
N PRO A 93 6.84 9.80 -4.80
CA PRO A 93 6.46 10.88 -3.88
C PRO A 93 6.81 10.55 -2.43
N ASP A 94 7.20 11.57 -1.66
CA ASP A 94 7.65 11.41 -0.28
C ASP A 94 6.61 10.77 0.66
N TRP A 95 5.32 10.78 0.30
CA TRP A 95 4.25 10.19 1.12
C TRP A 95 4.16 8.65 1.00
N VAL A 96 4.90 8.03 0.07
CA VAL A 96 4.87 6.58 -0.14
C VAL A 96 5.37 5.85 1.11
N ARG A 97 4.51 4.96 1.64
CA ARG A 97 4.79 4.16 2.85
C ARG A 97 5.36 2.80 2.56
N GLY A 98 5.15 2.28 1.36
CA GLY A 98 5.56 0.94 1.00
C GLY A 98 4.99 0.53 -0.34
N GLY A 99 5.29 -0.70 -0.72
CA GLY A 99 4.83 -1.28 -1.96
C GLY A 99 5.44 -2.67 -2.19
N LEU A 100 5.02 -3.28 -3.29
CA LEU A 100 5.53 -4.55 -3.76
C LEU A 100 6.87 -4.35 -4.49
N GLY A 101 7.90 -5.06 -4.04
CA GLY A 101 9.13 -5.28 -4.78
C GLY A 101 9.15 -6.65 -5.46
N VAL A 102 10.18 -6.93 -6.25
CA VAL A 102 10.34 -8.24 -6.89
C VAL A 102 10.60 -9.32 -5.83
N GLY A 103 9.59 -10.16 -5.56
CA GLY A 103 9.66 -11.26 -4.59
C GLY A 103 9.68 -10.84 -3.12
N LYS A 104 9.32 -9.58 -2.83
CA LYS A 104 9.37 -9.01 -1.48
C LYS A 104 8.38 -7.86 -1.33
N ILE A 105 8.14 -7.45 -0.10
CA ILE A 105 7.53 -6.17 0.23
C ILE A 105 8.62 -5.23 0.73
N ALA A 106 8.55 -3.94 0.38
CA ALA A 106 9.38 -2.91 1.00
C ALA A 106 8.47 -1.87 1.67
N ILE A 107 8.75 -1.54 2.93
CA ILE A 107 7.98 -0.57 3.71
C ILE A 107 8.90 0.40 4.44
N ALA A 108 8.41 1.61 4.69
CA ALA A 108 9.06 2.58 5.55
C ALA A 108 9.16 2.07 6.99
N SER A 109 10.17 2.51 7.74
CA SER A 109 10.24 2.27 9.18
C SER A 109 9.13 3.01 9.92
N PRO A 110 8.35 2.36 10.80
CA PRO A 110 7.43 3.04 11.71
C PRO A 110 8.10 4.10 12.58
N LEU A 111 9.40 3.98 12.83
CA LEU A 111 10.19 4.93 13.63
C LEU A 111 10.62 6.17 12.83
N ASN A 112 10.52 6.14 11.51
CA ASN A 112 10.68 7.29 10.64
C ASN A 112 9.57 7.28 9.58
N PRO A 113 8.31 7.56 9.96
CA PRO A 113 7.20 7.48 9.04
C PRO A 113 7.30 8.56 7.95
N PRO A 114 6.83 8.28 6.72
CA PRO A 114 6.71 9.30 5.68
C PRO A 114 5.75 10.43 6.08
N PRO A 115 5.87 11.63 5.49
CA PRO A 115 4.98 12.75 5.78
C PRO A 115 3.49 12.39 5.66
N GLY A 116 2.69 12.84 6.63
CA GLY A 116 1.25 12.56 6.69
C GLY A 116 0.90 11.19 7.27
N SER A 117 1.88 10.42 7.74
CA SER A 117 1.69 9.11 8.36
C SER A 117 2.26 9.07 9.77
N GLU A 118 1.63 8.27 10.64
CA GLU A 118 2.11 8.01 12.00
C GLU A 118 2.62 6.56 12.13
N PHE A 119 3.27 6.29 13.26
CA PHE A 119 3.80 4.95 13.60
C PHE A 119 2.81 3.81 13.31
N HIS A 120 1.55 3.95 13.74
CA HIS A 120 0.53 2.92 13.54
C HIS A 120 0.08 2.78 12.08
N ASN A 121 0.07 3.87 11.32
CA ASN A 121 -0.26 3.83 9.90
C ASN A 121 0.77 2.99 9.14
N VAL A 122 2.05 3.22 9.41
CA VAL A 122 3.16 2.49 8.77
C VAL A 122 3.21 1.03 9.22
N LEU A 123 2.92 0.73 10.50
CA LEU A 123 2.78 -0.66 10.94
C LEU A 123 1.72 -1.42 10.13
N ASN A 124 0.57 -0.81 9.93
CA ASN A 124 -0.52 -1.43 9.18
C ASN A 124 -0.23 -1.47 7.67
N THR A 125 0.63 -0.59 7.13
CA THR A 125 1.11 -0.72 5.73
C THR A 125 1.78 -2.08 5.48
N ALA A 126 2.49 -2.66 6.45
CA ALA A 126 3.03 -4.02 6.29
C ALA A 126 1.91 -5.06 6.00
N VAL A 127 0.77 -4.91 6.68
CA VAL A 127 -0.42 -5.75 6.46
C VAL A 127 -1.08 -5.43 5.12
N HIS A 128 -1.15 -4.15 4.74
CA HIS A 128 -1.68 -3.69 3.46
C HIS A 128 -0.97 -4.39 2.28
N GLU A 129 0.35 -4.34 2.27
CA GLU A 129 1.16 -4.97 1.23
C GLU A 129 1.05 -6.51 1.24
N PHE A 130 0.95 -7.11 2.43
CA PHE A 130 0.66 -8.55 2.55
C PHE A 130 -0.68 -8.92 1.93
N VAL A 131 -1.71 -8.09 2.09
CA VAL A 131 -3.02 -8.32 1.49
C VAL A 131 -2.94 -8.28 -0.03
N HIS A 132 -2.15 -7.38 -0.63
CA HIS A 132 -1.91 -7.40 -2.08
C HIS A 132 -1.33 -8.74 -2.55
N ILE A 133 -0.32 -9.28 -1.85
CA ILE A 133 0.24 -10.61 -2.18
C ILE A 133 -0.85 -11.70 -2.17
N ILE A 134 -1.74 -11.67 -1.18
CA ILE A 134 -2.83 -12.64 -1.06
C ILE A 134 -3.89 -12.47 -2.16
N VAL A 135 -4.31 -11.24 -2.45
CA VAL A 135 -5.32 -10.93 -3.47
C VAL A 135 -4.78 -11.24 -4.87
N ASN A 136 -3.51 -10.93 -5.15
CA ASN A 136 -2.90 -11.17 -6.46
C ASN A 136 -2.74 -12.66 -6.78
N ARG A 137 -2.73 -13.54 -5.76
CA ARG A 137 -2.84 -15.01 -5.98
C ARG A 137 -4.22 -15.45 -6.48
N ILE A 138 -5.27 -14.67 -6.20
CA ILE A 138 -6.60 -14.92 -6.74
C ILE A 138 -6.69 -14.37 -8.17
N ASN A 139 -6.27 -13.13 -8.35
CA ASN A 139 -6.26 -12.45 -9.64
C ASN A 139 -5.29 -11.27 -9.66
N GLU A 140 -4.24 -11.36 -10.48
CA GLU A 140 -3.26 -10.29 -10.69
C GLU A 140 -3.83 -9.06 -11.42
N ASN A 141 -4.96 -9.20 -12.12
CA ASN A 141 -5.61 -8.15 -12.90
C ASN A 141 -6.80 -7.52 -12.15
N THR A 142 -6.71 -7.44 -10.82
CA THR A 142 -7.75 -6.80 -10.00
C THR A 142 -7.73 -5.28 -10.22
N PRO A 143 -8.87 -4.62 -10.54
CA PRO A 143 -8.96 -3.16 -10.70
C PRO A 143 -8.36 -2.41 -9.51
N ARG A 144 -7.73 -1.25 -9.76
CA ARG A 144 -6.97 -0.54 -8.70
C ARG A 144 -7.84 -0.29 -7.47
N TRP A 145 -9.03 0.28 -7.66
CA TRP A 145 -9.93 0.58 -6.55
C TRP A 145 -10.28 -0.66 -5.72
N LEU A 146 -10.42 -1.82 -6.35
CA LEU A 146 -10.75 -3.05 -5.63
C LEU A 146 -9.53 -3.56 -4.88
N ASN A 147 -8.36 -3.57 -5.52
CA ASN A 147 -7.12 -4.06 -4.94
C ASN A 147 -6.68 -3.20 -3.74
N GLU A 148 -6.63 -1.87 -3.92
CA GLU A 148 -6.32 -0.87 -2.89
C GLU A 148 -7.39 -0.83 -1.78
N GLY A 149 -8.67 -0.94 -2.16
CA GLY A 149 -9.77 -0.97 -1.22
C GLY A 149 -9.72 -2.18 -0.30
N ILE A 150 -9.38 -3.36 -0.84
CA ILE A 150 -9.23 -4.58 -0.04
C ILE A 150 -8.03 -4.44 0.90
N ALA A 151 -6.87 -4.03 0.38
CA ALA A 151 -5.68 -3.85 1.19
C ALA A 151 -5.90 -2.84 2.32
N GLY A 152 -6.48 -1.67 2.02
CA GLY A 152 -6.82 -0.65 3.00
C GLY A 152 -7.85 -1.11 4.04
N TYR A 153 -8.92 -1.79 3.60
CA TYR A 153 -9.97 -2.29 4.49
C TYR A 153 -9.46 -3.35 5.47
N GLU A 154 -8.69 -4.30 4.96
CA GLU A 154 -8.12 -5.38 5.75
C GLU A 154 -7.06 -4.86 6.72
N ALA A 155 -6.19 -3.95 6.28
CA ALA A 155 -5.08 -3.44 7.07
C ALA A 155 -5.47 -2.35 8.08
N LYS A 156 -6.50 -1.55 7.77
CA LYS A 156 -6.87 -0.34 8.52
C LYS A 156 -5.67 0.59 8.69
N ASP A 157 -4.93 0.79 7.60
CA ASP A 157 -3.70 1.58 7.56
C ASP A 157 -3.95 3.09 7.42
N ASN A 158 -5.15 3.48 6.98
CA ASN A 158 -5.58 4.88 6.92
C ASN A 158 -6.33 5.33 8.18
N ASN A 159 -6.23 6.62 8.49
CA ASN A 159 -6.94 7.20 9.63
C ASN A 159 -8.45 7.21 9.39
N GLU A 160 -9.23 6.64 10.31
CA GLU A 160 -10.69 6.55 10.20
C GLU A 160 -11.36 7.92 10.09
N ASN A 161 -10.89 8.93 10.83
CA ASN A 161 -11.43 10.28 10.74
C ASN A 161 -11.17 10.89 9.36
N TRP A 162 -10.04 10.58 8.72
CA TRP A 162 -9.77 11.07 7.36
C TRP A 162 -10.78 10.50 6.36
N ILE A 163 -11.06 9.20 6.44
CA ILE A 163 -12.09 8.53 5.63
C ILE A 163 -13.47 9.18 5.88
N ILE A 164 -13.85 9.37 7.15
CA ILE A 164 -15.13 10.00 7.50
C ILE A 164 -15.26 11.41 6.91
N GLN A 165 -14.23 12.24 7.03
CA GLN A 165 -14.27 13.62 6.52
C GLN A 165 -14.34 13.65 4.99
N THR A 166 -13.55 12.82 4.29
CA THR A 166 -13.61 12.68 2.83
C THR A 166 -15.01 12.27 2.37
N VAL A 167 -15.60 11.24 2.99
CA VAL A 167 -16.94 10.76 2.62
C VAL A 167 -18.00 11.83 2.88
N LYS A 168 -17.99 12.49 4.05
CA LYS A 168 -18.92 13.58 4.37
C LYS A 168 -18.81 14.74 3.38
N SER A 169 -17.59 15.16 3.06
CA SER A 169 -17.33 16.24 2.10
C SER A 169 -17.83 15.86 0.70
N GLY A 170 -17.52 14.66 0.23
CA GLY A 170 -17.95 14.21 -1.10
C GLY A 170 -19.47 14.09 -1.25
N LEU A 171 -20.15 13.59 -0.21
CA LEU A 171 -21.61 13.52 -0.18
C LEU A 171 -22.26 14.91 -0.17
N LEU A 172 -21.71 15.84 0.62
CA LEU A 172 -22.22 17.22 0.71
C LEU A 172 -22.05 17.99 -0.61
N ASN A 173 -20.91 17.80 -1.27
CA ASN A 173 -20.55 18.53 -2.48
C ASN A 173 -20.92 17.81 -3.78
N ASN A 174 -21.52 16.62 -3.68
CA ASN A 174 -21.86 15.75 -4.82
C ASN A 174 -20.62 15.43 -5.70
N THR A 175 -19.50 15.10 -5.07
CA THR A 175 -18.21 14.75 -5.71
C THR A 175 -17.77 13.32 -5.42
N VAL A 176 -18.69 12.44 -4.99
CA VAL A 176 -18.38 11.01 -4.81
C VAL A 176 -18.10 10.37 -6.17
N PRO A 177 -16.95 9.71 -6.36
CA PRO A 177 -16.56 9.14 -7.64
C PRO A 177 -17.34 7.86 -7.99
N THR A 178 -17.36 7.51 -9.26
CA THR A 178 -17.79 6.22 -9.78
C THR A 178 -16.67 5.18 -9.68
N PHE A 179 -17.00 3.89 -9.72
CA PHE A 179 -15.98 2.83 -9.80
C PHE A 179 -15.04 3.01 -10.99
N SER A 180 -15.57 3.39 -12.15
CA SER A 180 -14.76 3.68 -13.35
C SER A 180 -13.78 4.84 -13.16
N GLU A 181 -14.14 5.86 -12.38
CA GLU A 181 -13.24 6.97 -12.07
C GLU A 181 -12.14 6.58 -11.07
N LEU A 182 -12.34 5.52 -10.30
CA LEU A 182 -11.34 4.99 -9.37
C LEU A 182 -10.45 3.92 -10.00
N ASP A 183 -10.80 3.39 -11.18
CA ASP A 183 -9.96 2.42 -11.90
C ASP A 183 -8.93 3.14 -12.80
N THR A 184 -7.88 3.67 -12.17
CA THR A 184 -6.86 4.49 -12.85
C THR A 184 -5.67 3.68 -13.39
N GLY A 185 -5.73 2.34 -13.38
CA GLY A 185 -4.62 1.48 -13.80
C GLY A 185 -3.36 1.75 -12.97
N ASP A 186 -2.24 2.08 -13.61
CA ASP A 186 -0.97 2.36 -12.92
C ASP A 186 -0.84 3.82 -12.40
N ASP A 187 -1.79 4.69 -12.73
CA ASP A 187 -1.78 6.10 -12.33
C ASP A 187 -2.27 6.28 -10.88
N PHE A 188 -1.35 6.07 -9.94
CA PHE A 188 -1.59 6.23 -8.51
C PHE A 188 -1.73 7.71 -8.09
N GLU A 189 -1.22 8.67 -8.86
CA GLU A 189 -1.35 10.10 -8.55
C GLU A 189 -2.79 10.56 -8.80
N THR A 190 -3.38 10.21 -9.95
CA THR A 190 -4.79 10.48 -10.21
C THR A 190 -5.68 9.74 -9.21
N PHE A 191 -5.32 8.51 -8.83
CA PHE A 191 -6.04 7.77 -7.78
C PHE A 191 -6.03 8.52 -6.45
N PHE A 192 -4.85 8.95 -6.00
CA PHE A 192 -4.68 9.72 -4.77
C PHE A 192 -5.47 11.04 -4.82
N ASN A 193 -5.36 11.79 -5.92
CA ASN A 193 -6.05 13.08 -6.10
C ASN A 193 -7.58 12.96 -6.15
N ARG A 194 -8.12 11.76 -6.37
CA ARG A 194 -9.56 11.45 -6.35
C ARG A 194 -10.04 10.87 -5.02
N ASP A 195 -9.23 10.99 -3.97
CA ASP A 195 -9.47 10.33 -2.67
C ASP A 195 -9.70 8.81 -2.83
N GLY A 196 -8.98 8.21 -3.78
CA GLY A 196 -9.23 6.84 -4.23
C GLY A 196 -9.09 5.82 -3.12
N TYR A 197 -8.12 5.99 -2.22
CA TYR A 197 -7.92 5.09 -1.08
C TYR A 197 -9.11 5.09 -0.13
N GLN A 198 -9.65 6.26 0.20
CA GLN A 198 -10.75 6.40 1.15
C GLN A 198 -12.06 5.87 0.57
N TYR A 199 -12.39 6.23 -0.67
CA TYR A 199 -13.60 5.71 -1.31
C TYR A 199 -13.51 4.20 -1.54
N SER A 200 -12.39 3.70 -2.04
CA SER A 200 -12.13 2.27 -2.24
C SER A 200 -12.27 1.46 -0.96
N TYR A 201 -11.73 1.96 0.16
CA TYR A 201 -11.93 1.36 1.48
C TYR A 201 -13.43 1.18 1.78
N THR A 202 -14.23 2.23 1.59
CA THR A 202 -15.66 2.17 1.90
C THR A 202 -16.46 1.31 0.93
N ILE A 203 -16.03 1.20 -0.33
CA ILE A 203 -16.65 0.29 -1.30
C ILE A 203 -16.47 -1.15 -0.83
N VAL A 204 -15.25 -1.53 -0.48
CA VAL A 204 -14.97 -2.89 -0.01
C VAL A 204 -15.64 -3.17 1.33
N GLU A 205 -15.66 -2.20 2.24
CA GLU A 205 -16.45 -2.32 3.46
C GLU A 205 -17.92 -2.60 3.15
N ALA A 206 -18.54 -1.82 2.27
CA ALA A 206 -19.94 -2.03 1.89
C ALA A 206 -20.15 -3.41 1.26
N ILE A 207 -19.24 -3.87 0.40
CA ILE A 207 -19.31 -5.21 -0.20
C ILE A 207 -19.28 -6.28 0.90
N VAL A 208 -18.32 -6.23 1.82
CA VAL A 208 -18.18 -7.20 2.91
C VAL A 208 -19.40 -7.16 3.84
N LYS A 209 -19.93 -5.98 4.17
CA LYS A 209 -21.06 -5.83 5.10
C LYS A 209 -22.40 -6.20 4.49
N LEU A 210 -22.59 -5.99 3.20
CA LEU A 210 -23.87 -6.22 2.51
C LEU A 210 -23.93 -7.60 1.85
N PHE A 211 -22.79 -8.14 1.41
CA PHE A 211 -22.73 -9.34 0.58
C PHE A 211 -21.80 -10.43 1.09
N ASP A 212 -20.94 -10.16 2.08
CA ASP A 212 -19.92 -11.08 2.64
C ASP A 212 -18.63 -11.31 1.79
N TYR A 213 -17.68 -12.03 2.40
CA TYR A 213 -16.39 -12.35 1.80
C TYR A 213 -16.47 -13.36 0.65
N GLU A 214 -17.45 -14.26 0.64
CA GLU A 214 -17.61 -15.19 -0.47
C GLU A 214 -17.92 -14.42 -1.75
N LYS A 215 -18.81 -13.44 -1.66
CA LYS A 215 -19.16 -12.56 -2.78
C LYS A 215 -17.99 -11.69 -3.21
N LEU A 216 -17.25 -11.12 -2.26
CA LEU A 216 -16.01 -10.39 -2.57
C LEU A 216 -15.00 -11.28 -3.30
N CYS A 217 -14.72 -12.49 -2.80
CA CYS A 217 -13.77 -13.42 -3.42
C CYS A 217 -14.19 -13.84 -4.83
N ASN A 218 -15.49 -14.05 -5.06
CA ASN A 218 -16.00 -14.36 -6.41
C ASN A 218 -15.82 -13.17 -7.36
N PHE A 219 -16.02 -11.95 -6.87
CA PHE A 219 -15.80 -10.74 -7.68
C PHE A 219 -14.33 -10.52 -8.01
N ILE A 220 -13.39 -10.79 -7.09
CA ILE A 220 -11.94 -10.72 -7.36
C ILE A 220 -11.54 -11.67 -8.50
N LYS A 221 -12.09 -12.89 -8.56
CA LYS A 221 -11.79 -13.87 -9.63
C LYS A 221 -12.25 -13.41 -11.02
N SER A 222 -13.28 -12.57 -11.09
CA SER A 222 -13.82 -12.07 -12.35
C SER A 222 -14.28 -10.62 -12.17
N PRO A 223 -13.32 -9.67 -12.11
CA PRO A 223 -13.64 -8.27 -11.94
C PRO A 223 -14.52 -7.79 -13.09
N ASN A 224 -15.41 -6.85 -12.80
CA ASN A 224 -16.45 -6.35 -13.71
C ASN A 224 -17.62 -7.31 -13.98
N SER A 225 -17.59 -8.56 -13.53
CA SER A 225 -18.76 -9.46 -13.54
C SER A 225 -19.72 -9.15 -12.38
N PHE A 226 -20.23 -7.91 -12.33
CA PHE A 226 -21.11 -7.41 -11.26
C PHE A 226 -22.39 -8.24 -11.13
N VAL A 227 -23.04 -8.55 -12.25
CA VAL A 227 -24.32 -9.29 -12.26
C VAL A 227 -24.12 -10.71 -11.75
N ASP A 228 -23.07 -11.39 -12.20
CA ASP A 228 -22.80 -12.77 -11.76
C ASP A 228 -22.40 -12.83 -10.28
N SER A 229 -21.65 -11.83 -9.82
CA SER A 229 -21.17 -11.78 -8.43
C SER A 229 -22.28 -11.38 -7.47
N PHE A 230 -22.97 -10.28 -7.74
CA PHE A 230 -23.88 -9.64 -6.78
C PHE A 230 -25.36 -9.71 -7.17
N GLY A 231 -25.69 -10.15 -8.40
CA GLY A 231 -27.04 -10.04 -8.94
C GLY A 231 -27.43 -8.61 -9.28
N LEU A 232 -26.45 -7.72 -9.47
CA LEU A 232 -26.63 -6.27 -9.66
C LEU A 232 -25.77 -5.80 -10.83
N THR A 233 -26.26 -4.81 -11.55
CA THR A 233 -25.42 -4.02 -12.47
C THR A 233 -24.42 -3.17 -11.69
N GLU A 234 -23.37 -2.69 -12.36
CA GLU A 234 -22.40 -1.75 -11.77
C GLU A 234 -23.09 -0.52 -11.16
N ALA A 235 -24.04 0.09 -11.90
CA ALA A 235 -24.79 1.25 -11.44
C ALA A 235 -25.65 0.97 -10.20
N GLU A 236 -26.25 -0.22 -10.10
CA GLU A 236 -27.00 -0.61 -8.92
C GLU A 236 -26.10 -0.85 -7.71
N LEU A 237 -24.92 -1.44 -7.90
CA LEU A 237 -23.94 -1.61 -6.83
C LEU A 237 -23.37 -0.25 -6.38
N GLN A 238 -23.07 0.66 -7.31
CA GLN A 238 -22.68 2.04 -7.04
C GLN A 238 -23.73 2.74 -6.16
N ASN A 239 -25.01 2.64 -6.53
CA ASN A 239 -26.10 3.24 -5.75
C ASN A 239 -26.21 2.61 -4.34
N LYS A 240 -26.09 1.28 -4.23
CA LYS A 240 -26.08 0.61 -2.92
C LYS A 240 -24.91 1.05 -2.04
N TRP A 241 -23.72 1.22 -2.61
CA TRP A 241 -22.57 1.73 -1.88
C TRP A 241 -22.81 3.18 -1.42
N ILE A 242 -23.31 4.05 -2.29
CA ILE A 242 -23.66 5.44 -1.93
C ILE A 242 -24.67 5.48 -0.77
N ASP A 243 -25.71 4.64 -0.80
CA ASP A 243 -26.68 4.54 0.29
C ASP A 243 -26.06 4.00 1.59
N TYR A 244 -25.13 3.04 1.47
CA TYR A 244 -24.36 2.54 2.61
C TYR A 244 -23.52 3.65 3.26
N ILE A 245 -22.77 4.43 2.48
CA ILE A 245 -21.94 5.50 3.07
C ILE A 245 -22.78 6.63 3.65
N ARG A 246 -23.93 6.99 3.03
CA ARG A 246 -24.88 7.94 3.62
C ARG A 246 -25.41 7.49 4.98
N LYS A 247 -25.61 6.19 5.16
CA LYS A 247 -26.15 5.64 6.41
C LYS A 247 -25.10 5.55 7.53
N ASN A 248 -23.85 5.20 7.18
CA ASN A 248 -22.84 4.81 8.16
C ASN A 248 -21.78 5.90 8.42
N TYR A 249 -21.64 6.87 7.50
CA TYR A 249 -20.62 7.92 7.58
C TYR A 249 -21.20 9.33 7.74
N CYS A 250 -22.53 9.51 7.74
CA CYS A 250 -23.18 10.80 7.97
C CYS A 250 -23.68 10.96 9.42
#